data_AF-A0A6P5YSC3-F1
#
_entry.id   AF-A0A6P5YSC3-F1
#
_cell.length_a   1.000
_cell.length_b   1.000
_cell.length_c   1.000
_cell.angle_alpha   90.00
_cell.angle_beta   90.00
_cell.angle_gamma   90.00
#
_symmetry.space_group_name_H-M   'P 1'
#
loop_
_entity.id
_entity.type
_entity.pdbx_description
1 polymer ?
#
loop_
_entity_poly.entity_id
_entity_poly.type
_entity_poly.pdbx_seq_one_letter_code
_entity_poly.pdbx_strand_id
1 'polypeptide(L)'
;MSTFEAMSHLSAVQSSSDFLSTTTIIALTVFFSLLCACIIVGHLLEENRWANESITALLLGLCAGAVVLLVSKSSSSRILVFSEELFFLYLLPPIIFNAGFQVKKKQFFKNFTIILMFGIFGTVISFCLVSIGAFLLFRRIGVTSLDTQDYLAVGAILSATDSVCTLQVLNQDETPFLYSVVFGEGVVNDATSIVLFNSVQSIDFDNIDAIVALKLLGTFLYLFFSSTILGILAGLLSAFIIKTLYFGRHSTDREVALMMIMAYLSYMLAELLSLSGILTVFFCGIVMSHYTWHNVTESSRITTKHAFATISFIAETFIFLYVGMDAFDINKWKASSASAGTSIAVSSTLLALVLVGRAAFVYPLANFINCIRNRSSSKIEFRQQFIMWWAGLMRGAVTIALSYNKFSNSEDTNIEDSALMITSTIIVVLFSTVVFGSITKPLIEAMLLRHAKPNVSDAADIPSLEDLRILFVENGEPSDLRGNQPAAPKRSSLRLLLTYPTWTAHYLWRNFDDRFMRPVFGGRGFVPFVSGSPTSAADETSGT
;
A
#
# COMPACT_ATOMS: atom_id res chain seq x y z
N MET A 1 26.26 51.36 -26.27
CA MET A 1 25.77 49.98 -26.57
C MET A 1 26.08 49.02 -25.42
N SER A 2 27.24 49.12 -24.75
CA SER A 2 27.62 48.25 -23.61
C SER A 2 26.90 48.51 -22.28
N THR A 3 26.33 49.70 -22.05
CA THR A 3 25.60 50.01 -20.80
C THR A 3 24.15 49.53 -20.81
N PHE A 4 23.55 49.34 -21.99
CA PHE A 4 22.17 48.85 -22.14
C PHE A 4 22.10 47.31 -22.09
N GLU A 5 23.15 46.62 -22.56
CA GLU A 5 23.33 45.17 -22.36
C GLU A 5 23.60 44.83 -20.90
N ALA A 6 24.40 45.62 -20.16
CA ALA A 6 24.61 45.39 -18.72
C ALA A 6 23.32 45.60 -17.89
N MET A 7 22.46 46.56 -18.25
CA MET A 7 21.16 46.79 -17.58
C MET A 7 20.11 45.73 -17.93
N SER A 8 20.13 45.19 -19.14
CA SER A 8 19.26 44.06 -19.52
C SER A 8 19.74 42.73 -18.95
N HIS A 9 21.05 42.55 -18.76
CA HIS A 9 21.58 41.43 -17.97
C HIS A 9 21.29 41.58 -16.48
N LEU A 10 21.34 42.78 -15.90
CA LEU A 10 20.89 42.97 -14.51
C LEU A 10 19.36 42.81 -14.35
N SER A 11 18.54 43.24 -15.31
CA SER A 11 17.09 43.00 -15.24
C SER A 11 16.72 41.54 -15.49
N ALA A 12 17.47 40.80 -16.32
CA ALA A 12 17.32 39.36 -16.53
C ALA A 12 17.88 38.52 -15.37
N VAL A 13 18.90 39.02 -14.64
CA VAL A 13 19.39 38.42 -13.40
C VAL A 13 18.44 38.71 -12.23
N GLN A 14 17.76 39.86 -12.24
CA GLN A 14 16.78 40.23 -11.21
C GLN A 14 15.40 39.58 -11.44
N SER A 15 15.07 39.16 -12.67
CA SER A 15 13.90 38.29 -12.92
C SER A 15 14.14 36.81 -12.61
N SER A 16 15.39 36.39 -12.40
CA SER A 16 15.76 35.01 -12.04
C SER A 16 16.02 34.81 -10.55
N SER A 17 15.93 35.87 -9.73
CA SER A 17 16.10 35.84 -8.27
C SER A 17 14.81 35.60 -7.46
N ASP A 18 13.70 35.22 -8.09
CA ASP A 18 12.50 34.72 -7.41
C ASP A 18 12.49 33.18 -7.38
N PHE A 19 13.63 32.56 -7.02
CA PHE A 19 13.78 31.10 -7.05
C PHE A 19 12.83 30.37 -6.07
N LEU A 20 12.26 31.08 -5.10
CA LEU A 20 11.06 30.70 -4.39
C LEU A 20 10.44 31.98 -3.81
N SER A 21 9.18 32.31 -4.12
CA SER A 21 8.52 33.47 -3.51
C SER A 21 8.65 33.43 -1.97
N THR A 22 8.86 34.56 -1.30
CA THR A 22 9.01 34.58 0.17
C THR A 22 7.82 33.89 0.85
N THR A 23 6.62 34.01 0.28
CA THR A 23 5.40 33.33 0.71
C THR A 23 5.52 31.80 0.67
N THR A 24 6.09 31.24 -0.41
CA THR A 24 6.32 29.80 -0.52
C THR A 24 7.36 29.30 0.48
N ILE A 25 8.41 30.08 0.77
CA ILE A 25 9.41 29.71 1.78
C ILE A 25 8.78 29.66 3.18
N ILE A 26 7.95 30.66 3.52
CA ILE A 26 7.22 30.70 4.78
C ILE A 26 6.27 29.50 4.90
N ALA A 27 5.51 29.19 3.85
CA ALA A 27 4.60 28.05 3.81
C ALA A 27 5.34 26.71 4.04
N LEU A 28 6.45 26.49 3.34
CA LEU A 28 7.27 25.30 3.53
C LEU A 28 7.88 25.23 4.93
N THR A 29 8.36 26.35 5.47
CA THR A 29 8.93 26.41 6.82
C THR A 29 7.90 26.02 7.88
N VAL A 30 6.69 26.56 7.79
CA VAL A 30 5.57 26.19 8.68
C VAL A 30 5.26 24.70 8.55
N PHE A 31 5.19 24.19 7.33
CA PHE A 31 4.87 22.79 7.09
C PHE A 31 5.94 21.82 7.63
N PHE A 32 7.22 22.08 7.39
CA PHE A 32 8.30 21.27 7.98
C PHE A 32 8.33 21.37 9.51
N SER A 33 8.00 22.53 10.08
CA SER A 33 7.88 22.65 11.55
C SER A 33 6.73 21.80 12.10
N LEU A 34 5.61 21.72 11.38
CA LEU A 34 4.47 20.88 11.73
C LEU A 34 4.80 19.38 11.60
N LEU A 35 5.57 18.99 10.58
CA LEU A 35 6.07 17.63 10.45
C LEU A 35 6.95 17.23 11.66
N CYS A 36 7.89 18.10 12.06
CA CYS A 36 8.70 17.85 13.25
C CYS A 36 7.83 17.73 14.51
N ALA A 37 6.83 18.61 14.65
CA ALA A 37 5.88 18.53 15.76
C ALA A 37 5.05 17.22 15.73
N CYS A 38 4.63 16.74 14.55
CA CYS A 38 3.94 15.45 14.42
C CYS A 38 4.78 14.31 14.97
N ILE A 39 6.07 14.27 14.64
CA ILE A 39 6.97 13.20 15.09
C ILE A 39 7.15 13.24 16.61
N ILE A 40 7.36 14.43 17.18
CA ILE A 40 7.54 14.61 18.63
C ILE A 40 6.24 14.26 19.38
N VAL A 41 5.11 14.80 18.95
CA VAL A 41 3.80 14.55 19.59
C VAL A 41 3.39 13.10 19.40
N GLY A 42 3.65 12.51 18.24
CA GLY A 42 3.42 11.09 17.96
C GLY A 42 4.16 10.19 18.93
N HIS A 43 5.46 10.44 19.15
CA HIS A 43 6.26 9.69 20.12
C HIS A 43 5.74 9.86 21.56
N LEU A 44 5.34 11.09 21.96
CA LEU A 44 4.75 11.33 23.29
C LEU A 44 3.39 10.64 23.49
N LEU A 45 2.63 10.43 22.40
CA LEU A 45 1.33 9.78 22.41
C LEU A 45 1.40 8.27 22.15
N GLU A 46 2.58 7.70 21.92
CA GLU A 46 2.80 6.27 21.63
C GLU A 46 2.30 5.38 22.79
N GLU A 47 2.39 5.86 24.03
CA GLU A 47 1.88 5.15 25.21
C GLU A 47 0.34 5.08 25.24
N ASN A 48 -0.37 5.95 24.50
CA ASN A 48 -1.82 5.99 24.53
C ASN A 48 -2.44 4.94 23.60
N ARG A 49 -3.30 4.07 24.13
CA ARG A 49 -3.92 2.96 23.37
C ARG A 49 -4.86 3.39 22.24
N TRP A 50 -5.22 4.67 22.18
CA TRP A 50 -6.24 5.22 21.29
C TRP A 50 -5.67 6.02 20.12
N ALA A 51 -4.38 6.35 20.13
CA ALA A 51 -3.76 7.21 19.11
C ALA A 51 -2.68 6.45 18.34
N ASN A 52 -2.87 6.29 17.03
CA ASN A 52 -1.80 5.86 16.12
C ASN A 52 -1.08 7.08 15.56
N GLU A 53 0.13 6.88 15.05
CA GLU A 53 0.95 7.94 14.44
C GLU A 53 0.21 8.65 13.30
N SER A 54 -0.44 7.91 12.39
CA SER A 54 -1.26 8.48 11.32
C SER A 54 -2.43 9.34 11.82
N ILE A 55 -3.08 8.93 12.93
CA ILE A 55 -4.21 9.67 13.52
C ILE A 55 -3.69 10.97 14.15
N THR A 56 -2.56 10.90 14.85
CA THR A 56 -1.90 12.09 15.42
C THR A 56 -1.50 13.09 14.34
N ALA A 57 -0.89 12.62 13.25
CA ALA A 57 -0.51 13.48 12.11
C ALA A 57 -1.75 14.14 11.48
N LEU A 58 -2.83 13.37 11.29
CA LEU A 58 -4.08 13.87 10.74
C LEU A 58 -4.74 14.92 11.63
N LEU A 59 -4.82 14.67 12.94
CA LEU A 59 -5.38 15.60 13.92
C LEU A 59 -4.52 16.87 14.05
N LEU A 60 -3.20 16.75 14.01
CA LEU A 60 -2.32 17.93 14.02
C LEU A 60 -2.47 18.74 12.74
N GLY A 61 -2.63 18.08 11.58
CA GLY A 61 -2.93 18.73 10.30
C GLY A 61 -4.26 19.48 10.35
N LEU A 62 -5.29 18.86 10.92
CA LEU A 62 -6.60 19.47 11.16
C LEU A 62 -6.47 20.72 12.05
N CYS A 63 -5.77 20.62 13.18
CA CYS A 63 -5.50 21.75 14.07
C CYS A 63 -4.72 22.87 13.37
N ALA A 64 -3.69 22.53 12.60
CA ALA A 64 -2.90 23.48 11.84
C ALA A 64 -3.74 24.20 10.77
N GLY A 65 -4.57 23.45 10.03
CA GLY A 65 -5.52 23.98 9.06
C GLY A 65 -6.51 24.96 9.71
N ALA A 66 -7.05 24.62 10.89
CA ALA A 66 -7.93 25.50 11.65
C ALA A 66 -7.22 26.79 12.11
N VAL A 67 -5.97 26.70 12.59
CA VAL A 67 -5.18 27.88 12.99
C VAL A 67 -4.90 28.78 11.79
N VAL A 68 -4.51 28.21 10.64
CA VAL A 68 -4.28 28.97 9.40
C VAL A 68 -5.56 29.69 8.97
N LEU A 69 -6.71 29.03 9.05
CA LEU A 69 -8.02 29.61 8.74
C LEU A 69 -8.34 30.82 9.63
N LEU A 70 -8.13 30.69 10.95
CA LEU A 70 -8.36 31.75 11.92
C LEU A 70 -7.43 32.95 11.71
N VAL A 71 -6.14 32.70 11.45
CA VAL A 71 -5.13 33.75 11.24
C VAL A 71 -5.36 34.47 9.91
N SER A 72 -5.72 33.74 8.85
CA SER A 72 -5.92 34.31 7.50
C SER A 72 -7.25 35.08 7.36
N LYS A 73 -8.09 35.15 8.41
CA LYS A 73 -9.42 35.81 8.40
C LYS A 73 -10.26 35.44 7.16
N SER A 74 -10.25 34.17 6.77
CA SER A 74 -10.95 33.68 5.57
C SER A 74 -10.50 34.30 4.22
N SER A 75 -9.35 35.00 4.18
CA SER A 75 -8.68 35.35 2.91
C SER A 75 -7.85 34.16 2.43
N SER A 76 -7.93 33.84 1.14
CA SER A 76 -7.39 32.63 0.52
C SER A 76 -5.95 32.32 0.94
N SER A 77 -5.80 31.36 1.85
CA SER A 77 -4.51 30.78 2.17
C SER A 77 -4.14 29.84 1.02
N ARG A 78 -3.41 30.33 0.01
CA ARG A 78 -2.69 29.48 -0.97
C ARG A 78 -1.53 28.71 -0.31
N ILE A 79 -1.63 28.45 0.98
CA ILE A 79 -0.64 27.74 1.77
C ILE A 79 -1.04 26.27 1.66
N LEU A 80 -0.39 25.57 0.73
CA LEU A 80 -0.44 24.12 0.57
C LEU A 80 -1.81 23.56 0.12
N VAL A 81 -2.27 23.98 -1.05
CA VAL A 81 -3.34 23.29 -1.80
C VAL A 81 -2.88 21.88 -2.14
N PHE A 82 -3.76 20.88 -1.95
CA PHE A 82 -3.46 19.48 -2.30
C PHE A 82 -3.08 19.33 -3.78
N SER A 83 -1.89 18.78 -4.05
CA SER A 83 -1.41 18.43 -5.38
C SER A 83 -1.43 16.91 -5.55
N GLU A 84 -2.27 16.46 -6.49
CA GLU A 84 -2.36 15.06 -6.90
C GLU A 84 -1.01 14.55 -7.47
N GLU A 85 -0.33 15.37 -8.28
CA GLU A 85 0.97 15.02 -8.86
C GLU A 85 2.03 14.78 -7.78
N LEU A 86 2.05 15.65 -6.76
CA LEU A 86 2.98 15.49 -5.63
C LEU A 86 2.73 14.17 -4.91
N PHE A 87 1.45 13.83 -4.70
CA PHE A 87 1.04 12.58 -4.06
C PHE A 87 1.48 11.34 -4.84
N PHE A 88 1.11 11.22 -6.11
CA PHE A 88 1.41 10.02 -6.91
C PHE A 88 2.89 9.89 -7.26
N LEU A 89 3.59 10.99 -7.57
CA LEU A 89 4.98 10.92 -8.01
C LEU A 89 5.97 10.80 -6.86
N TYR A 90 5.78 11.52 -5.74
CA TYR A 90 6.81 11.63 -4.71
C TYR A 90 6.48 10.88 -3.42
N LEU A 91 5.22 10.91 -2.97
CA LEU A 91 4.86 10.38 -1.66
C LEU A 91 4.47 8.89 -1.71
N LEU A 92 3.71 8.48 -2.72
CA LEU A 92 3.20 7.11 -2.81
C LEU A 92 4.29 6.05 -3.09
N PRO A 93 5.24 6.24 -4.02
CA PRO A 93 6.22 5.21 -4.36
C PRO A 93 7.07 4.68 -3.19
N PRO A 94 7.66 5.52 -2.30
CA PRO A 94 8.45 5.01 -1.19
C PRO A 94 7.63 4.20 -0.18
N ILE A 95 6.35 4.55 0.02
CA ILE A 95 5.44 3.84 0.94
C ILE A 95 5.19 2.43 0.43
N ILE A 96 4.76 2.32 -0.83
CA ILE A 96 4.44 1.03 -1.45
C ILE A 96 5.69 0.16 -1.61
N PHE A 97 6.83 0.78 -1.96
CA PHE A 97 8.11 0.08 -2.04
C PHE A 97 8.53 -0.51 -0.70
N ASN A 98 8.52 0.31 0.37
CA ASN A 98 8.87 -0.14 1.72
C ASN A 98 7.95 -1.28 2.17
N ALA A 99 6.65 -1.14 1.92
CA ALA A 99 5.67 -2.15 2.26
C ALA A 99 5.94 -3.47 1.51
N GLY A 100 6.19 -3.43 0.20
CA GLY A 100 6.59 -4.60 -0.59
C GLY A 100 7.91 -5.22 -0.12
N PHE A 101 8.87 -4.39 0.29
CA PHE A 101 10.19 -4.84 0.75
C PHE A 101 10.14 -5.57 2.10
N GLN A 102 9.27 -5.14 3.03
CA GLN A 102 9.18 -5.71 4.38
C GLN A 102 8.19 -6.87 4.54
N VAL A 103 7.41 -7.20 3.50
CA VAL A 103 6.44 -8.29 3.55
C VAL A 103 7.06 -9.66 3.81
N LYS A 104 6.45 -10.44 4.72
CA LYS A 104 6.73 -11.86 4.91
C LYS A 104 6.31 -12.69 3.69
N LYS A 105 7.20 -12.75 2.69
CA LYS A 105 7.04 -13.42 1.38
C LYS A 105 6.35 -14.78 1.47
N LYS A 106 6.80 -15.68 2.35
CA LYS A 106 6.25 -17.04 2.50
C LYS A 106 4.74 -17.01 2.81
N GLN A 107 4.33 -16.17 3.74
CA GLN A 107 2.93 -16.06 4.16
C GLN A 107 2.09 -15.30 3.12
N PHE A 108 2.66 -14.25 2.52
CA PHE A 108 2.02 -13.51 1.45
C PHE A 108 1.70 -14.40 0.25
N PHE A 109 2.69 -15.13 -0.28
CA PHE A 109 2.49 -16.01 -1.44
C PHE A 109 1.63 -17.24 -1.14
N LYS A 110 1.65 -17.75 0.09
CA LYS A 110 0.72 -18.81 0.53
C LYS A 110 -0.74 -18.37 0.43
N ASN A 111 -1.02 -17.10 0.72
CA ASN A 111 -2.38 -16.53 0.71
C ASN A 111 -2.67 -15.69 -0.53
N PHE A 112 -1.82 -15.75 -1.56
CA PHE A 112 -1.92 -14.87 -2.73
C PHE A 112 -3.25 -14.99 -3.46
N THR A 113 -3.80 -16.19 -3.60
CA THR A 113 -5.13 -16.40 -4.19
C THR A 113 -6.24 -15.74 -3.38
N ILE A 114 -6.14 -15.74 -2.05
CA ILE A 114 -7.11 -15.09 -1.16
C ILE A 114 -7.02 -13.57 -1.31
N ILE A 115 -5.79 -13.05 -1.30
CA ILE A 115 -5.51 -11.63 -1.53
C ILE A 115 -6.08 -11.17 -2.88
N LEU A 116 -5.83 -11.92 -3.95
CA LEU A 116 -6.33 -11.61 -5.29
C LEU A 116 -7.86 -11.65 -5.36
N MET A 117 -8.47 -12.64 -4.69
CA MET A 117 -9.93 -12.75 -4.62
C MET A 117 -10.55 -11.51 -3.94
N PHE A 118 -10.07 -11.14 -2.75
CA PHE A 118 -10.58 -9.94 -2.07
C PHE A 118 -10.24 -8.64 -2.81
N GLY A 119 -9.01 -8.49 -3.31
CA GLY A 119 -8.55 -7.27 -3.96
C GLY A 119 -9.13 -7.00 -5.34
N ILE A 120 -9.54 -8.03 -6.11
CA ILE A 120 -10.18 -7.85 -7.43
C ILE A 120 -11.69 -8.00 -7.32
N PHE A 121 -12.19 -9.16 -6.87
CA PHE A 121 -13.64 -9.38 -6.86
C PHE A 121 -14.31 -8.54 -5.78
N GLY A 122 -13.68 -8.38 -4.62
CA GLY A 122 -14.21 -7.54 -3.55
C GLY A 122 -14.35 -6.08 -3.98
N THR A 123 -13.39 -5.57 -4.76
CA THR A 123 -13.38 -4.17 -5.21
C THR A 123 -14.37 -3.94 -6.33
N VAL A 124 -14.52 -4.87 -7.28
CA VAL A 124 -15.58 -4.81 -8.31
C VAL A 124 -16.97 -4.86 -7.66
N ILE A 125 -17.18 -5.73 -6.66
CA ILE A 125 -18.46 -5.79 -5.93
C ILE A 125 -18.71 -4.49 -5.17
N SER A 126 -17.71 -3.97 -4.46
CA SER A 126 -17.79 -2.69 -3.75
C SER A 126 -18.12 -1.54 -4.72
N PHE A 127 -17.43 -1.47 -5.85
CA PHE A 127 -17.64 -0.51 -6.92
C PHE A 127 -19.10 -0.52 -7.40
N CYS A 128 -19.63 -1.69 -7.76
CA CYS A 128 -21.02 -1.80 -8.22
C CYS A 128 -22.01 -1.37 -7.13
N LEU A 129 -21.83 -1.84 -5.90
CA LEU A 129 -22.76 -1.54 -4.80
C LEU A 129 -22.75 -0.07 -4.41
N VAL A 130 -21.57 0.55 -4.30
CA VAL A 130 -21.44 1.96 -3.96
C VAL A 130 -21.97 2.82 -5.10
N SER A 131 -21.69 2.49 -6.37
CA SER A 131 -22.20 3.26 -7.52
C SER A 131 -23.73 3.23 -7.61
N ILE A 132 -24.33 2.04 -7.54
CA ILE A 132 -25.79 1.87 -7.59
C ILE A 132 -26.44 2.52 -6.36
N GLY A 133 -25.82 2.35 -5.19
CA GLY A 133 -26.27 2.97 -3.95
C GLY A 133 -26.24 4.49 -4.01
N ALA A 134 -25.17 5.08 -4.55
CA ALA A 134 -25.05 6.51 -4.74
C ALA A 134 -26.13 7.02 -5.71
N PHE A 135 -26.32 6.37 -6.85
CA PHE A 135 -27.37 6.72 -7.82
C PHE A 135 -28.78 6.73 -7.20
N LEU A 136 -29.12 5.71 -6.40
CA LEU A 136 -30.44 5.59 -5.79
C LEU A 136 -30.65 6.57 -4.63
N LEU A 137 -29.66 6.74 -3.76
CA LEU A 137 -29.79 7.52 -2.52
C LEU A 137 -29.58 9.02 -2.73
N PHE A 138 -28.66 9.43 -3.61
CA PHE A 138 -28.42 10.86 -3.86
C PHE A 138 -29.63 11.53 -4.50
N ARG A 139 -30.33 10.82 -5.39
CA ARG A 139 -31.60 11.26 -5.97
C ARG A 139 -32.70 11.44 -4.92
N ARG A 140 -32.65 10.70 -3.81
CA ARG A 140 -33.59 10.85 -2.67
C ARG A 140 -33.24 12.03 -1.78
N ILE A 141 -31.95 12.36 -1.67
CA ILE A 141 -31.43 13.48 -0.86
C ILE A 141 -31.61 14.82 -1.59
N GLY A 142 -31.81 14.78 -2.91
CA GLY A 142 -32.06 15.96 -3.75
C GLY A 142 -30.84 16.42 -4.56
N VAL A 143 -29.78 15.62 -4.62
CA VAL A 143 -28.64 15.83 -5.52
C VAL A 143 -28.99 15.18 -6.86
N THR A 144 -29.42 15.98 -7.84
CA THR A 144 -29.95 15.48 -9.13
C THR A 144 -29.12 15.86 -10.35
N SER A 145 -28.06 16.62 -10.15
CA SER A 145 -27.20 17.22 -11.19
C SER A 145 -26.00 16.36 -11.57
N LEU A 146 -25.71 15.29 -10.83
CA LEU A 146 -24.61 14.38 -11.13
C LEU A 146 -25.01 13.42 -12.26
N ASP A 147 -24.07 13.22 -13.19
CA ASP A 147 -24.26 12.29 -14.30
C ASP A 147 -23.97 10.84 -13.88
N THR A 148 -24.41 9.88 -14.70
CA THR A 148 -24.11 8.45 -14.56
C THR A 148 -22.62 8.17 -14.38
N GLN A 149 -21.76 8.89 -15.10
CA GLN A 149 -20.30 8.81 -14.95
C GLN A 149 -19.83 9.16 -13.54
N ASP A 150 -20.43 10.17 -12.91
CA ASP A 150 -20.02 10.66 -11.59
C ASP A 150 -20.36 9.63 -10.50
N TYR A 151 -21.53 8.99 -10.57
CA TYR A 151 -21.88 7.92 -9.62
C TYR A 151 -20.94 6.72 -9.72
N LEU A 152 -20.54 6.35 -10.94
CA LEU A 152 -19.55 5.29 -11.18
C LEU A 152 -18.17 5.70 -10.67
N ALA A 153 -17.76 6.95 -10.91
CA ALA A 153 -16.49 7.47 -10.41
C ALA A 153 -16.44 7.43 -8.88
N VAL A 154 -17.51 7.83 -8.19
CA VAL A 154 -17.64 7.73 -6.73
C VAL A 154 -17.48 6.29 -6.24
N GLY A 155 -18.09 5.33 -6.94
CA GLY A 155 -17.91 3.91 -6.62
C GLY A 155 -16.46 3.45 -6.75
N ALA A 156 -15.73 3.93 -7.75
CA ALA A 156 -14.32 3.57 -7.94
C ALA A 156 -13.43 4.23 -6.88
N ILE A 157 -13.63 5.52 -6.62
CA ILE A 157 -12.93 6.31 -5.60
C ILE A 157 -13.07 5.66 -4.21
N LEU A 158 -14.30 5.34 -3.81
CA LEU A 158 -14.62 4.75 -2.52
C LEU A 158 -14.41 3.24 -2.47
N SER A 159 -13.87 2.61 -3.52
CA SER A 159 -13.45 1.21 -3.44
C SER A 159 -12.03 1.09 -2.88
N ALA A 160 -11.15 2.05 -3.13
CA ALA A 160 -9.77 2.09 -2.60
C ALA A 160 -9.72 2.18 -1.06
N THR A 161 -8.81 1.45 -0.43
CA THR A 161 -8.77 1.25 1.04
C THR A 161 -7.39 1.57 1.58
N ASP A 162 -7.34 2.17 2.76
CA ASP A 162 -6.06 2.44 3.42
C ASP A 162 -5.58 1.24 4.25
N SER A 163 -4.77 0.41 3.62
CA SER A 163 -4.09 -0.66 4.34
C SER A 163 -2.99 -0.13 5.27
N VAL A 164 -2.39 1.02 4.98
CA VAL A 164 -1.21 1.51 5.71
C VAL A 164 -1.56 1.89 7.14
N CYS A 165 -2.61 2.70 7.32
CA CYS A 165 -3.09 3.07 8.67
C CYS A 165 -3.49 1.83 9.49
N THR A 166 -4.09 0.84 8.83
CA THR A 166 -4.51 -0.40 9.50
C THR A 166 -3.32 -1.26 9.93
N LEU A 167 -2.24 -1.27 9.15
CA LEU A 167 -1.05 -2.07 9.43
C LEU A 167 -0.18 -1.50 10.56
N GLN A 168 -0.27 -0.21 10.85
CA GLN A 168 0.36 0.36 12.05
C GLN A 168 -0.20 -0.27 13.33
N VAL A 169 -1.43 -0.81 13.27
CA VAL A 169 -2.07 -1.49 14.39
C VAL A 169 -1.88 -3.02 14.36
N LEU A 170 -1.87 -3.61 13.17
CA LEU A 170 -1.69 -5.06 13.00
C LEU A 170 -0.22 -5.46 13.09
N ASN A 171 0.14 -6.24 14.11
CA ASN A 171 1.48 -6.79 14.21
C ASN A 171 1.66 -8.00 13.29
N GLN A 172 2.66 -7.95 12.41
CA GLN A 172 3.01 -9.02 11.48
C GLN A 172 3.52 -10.30 12.17
N ASP A 173 4.05 -10.20 13.40
CA ASP A 173 4.52 -11.34 14.19
C ASP A 173 3.38 -12.05 14.92
N GLU A 174 2.46 -11.30 15.51
CA GLU A 174 1.30 -11.85 16.23
C GLU A 174 0.23 -12.40 15.28
N THR A 175 -0.04 -11.69 14.18
CA THR A 175 -1.14 -12.02 13.25
C THR A 175 -0.70 -12.08 11.78
N PRO A 176 0.26 -12.95 11.43
CA PRO A 176 0.89 -12.98 10.11
C PRO A 176 -0.11 -13.22 8.96
N PHE A 177 -1.17 -13.97 9.21
CA PHE A 177 -2.25 -14.20 8.22
C PHE A 177 -3.06 -12.94 7.94
N LEU A 178 -3.61 -12.31 8.99
CA LEU A 178 -4.43 -11.10 8.85
C LEU A 178 -3.63 -9.95 8.24
N TYR A 179 -2.40 -9.74 8.73
CA TYR A 179 -1.47 -8.76 8.18
C TYR A 179 -1.31 -8.96 6.66
N SER A 180 -0.97 -10.18 6.23
CA SER A 180 -0.69 -10.46 4.82
C SER A 180 -1.93 -10.26 3.94
N VAL A 181 -3.11 -10.64 4.42
CA VAL A 181 -4.37 -10.53 3.65
C VAL A 181 -4.84 -9.09 3.54
N VAL A 182 -4.94 -8.35 4.67
CA VAL A 182 -5.39 -6.95 4.67
C VAL A 182 -4.43 -6.07 3.89
N PHE A 183 -3.13 -6.27 4.06
CA PHE A 183 -2.13 -5.53 3.31
C PHE A 183 -2.20 -5.81 1.81
N GLY A 184 -2.18 -7.10 1.44
CA GLY A 184 -2.21 -7.48 0.03
C GLY A 184 -3.50 -7.06 -0.65
N GLU A 185 -4.64 -7.16 0.05
CA GLU A 185 -5.92 -6.65 -0.43
C GLU A 185 -5.81 -5.16 -0.73
N GLY A 186 -5.30 -4.34 0.20
CA GLY A 186 -5.16 -2.90 0.00
C GLY A 186 -4.33 -2.53 -1.24
N VAL A 187 -3.17 -3.17 -1.44
CA VAL A 187 -2.32 -2.89 -2.61
C VAL A 187 -2.99 -3.29 -3.92
N VAL A 188 -3.60 -4.48 -3.99
CA VAL A 188 -4.30 -4.94 -5.19
C VAL A 188 -5.56 -4.09 -5.43
N ASN A 189 -6.23 -3.68 -4.36
CA ASN A 189 -7.42 -2.85 -4.40
C ASN A 189 -7.12 -1.45 -4.95
N ASP A 190 -6.08 -0.78 -4.46
CA ASP A 190 -5.71 0.56 -4.94
C ASP A 190 -5.44 0.54 -6.44
N ALA A 191 -4.70 -0.45 -6.92
CA ALA A 191 -4.46 -0.64 -8.35
C ALA A 191 -5.75 -0.91 -9.13
N THR A 192 -6.63 -1.78 -8.61
CA THR A 192 -7.90 -2.12 -9.27
C THR A 192 -8.83 -0.91 -9.32
N SER A 193 -8.91 -0.13 -8.25
CA SER A 193 -9.75 1.06 -8.13
C SER A 193 -9.31 2.16 -9.09
N ILE A 194 -8.00 2.38 -9.26
CA ILE A 194 -7.47 3.35 -10.24
C ILE A 194 -7.80 2.89 -11.67
N VAL A 195 -7.65 1.60 -11.97
CA VAL A 195 -8.01 1.07 -13.30
C VAL A 195 -9.50 1.22 -13.58
N LEU A 196 -10.36 0.91 -12.59
CA LEU A 196 -11.80 1.11 -12.70
C LEU A 196 -12.15 2.59 -12.90
N PHE A 197 -11.48 3.48 -12.18
CA PHE A 197 -11.67 4.92 -12.29
C PHE A 197 -11.30 5.46 -13.69
N ASN A 198 -10.10 5.16 -14.19
CA ASN A 198 -9.67 5.54 -15.53
C ASN A 198 -10.55 4.94 -16.62
N SER A 199 -11.06 3.72 -16.38
CA SER A 199 -12.03 3.07 -17.25
C SER A 199 -13.35 3.83 -17.30
N VAL A 200 -13.91 4.20 -16.16
CA VAL A 200 -15.15 4.99 -16.08
C VAL A 200 -14.98 6.35 -16.77
N GLN A 201 -13.80 6.97 -16.68
CA GLN A 201 -13.52 8.23 -17.37
C GLN A 201 -13.42 8.09 -18.90
N SER A 202 -13.02 6.93 -19.41
CA SER A 202 -12.79 6.68 -20.85
C SER A 202 -13.98 6.03 -21.57
N ILE A 203 -15.01 5.60 -20.84
CA ILE A 203 -16.23 5.02 -21.42
C ILE A 203 -17.14 6.13 -21.93
N ASP A 204 -17.62 5.94 -23.15
CA ASP A 204 -18.73 6.69 -23.72
C ASP A 204 -20.05 5.96 -23.39
N PHE A 205 -20.98 6.63 -22.68
CA PHE A 205 -22.16 6.00 -22.08
C PHE A 205 -23.32 5.77 -23.05
N ASP A 206 -23.17 6.18 -24.31
CA ASP A 206 -24.19 6.02 -25.34
C ASP A 206 -24.44 4.56 -25.75
N ASN A 207 -23.51 3.63 -25.47
CA ASN A 207 -23.68 2.20 -25.72
C ASN A 207 -23.09 1.32 -24.60
N ILE A 208 -23.87 1.07 -23.54
CA ILE A 208 -23.52 0.10 -22.50
C ILE A 208 -23.79 -1.31 -23.03
N ASP A 209 -22.72 -1.97 -23.50
CA ASP A 209 -22.80 -3.33 -24.04
C ASP A 209 -22.00 -4.32 -23.18
N ALA A 210 -22.37 -5.60 -23.18
CA ALA A 210 -21.65 -6.65 -22.44
C ALA A 210 -20.17 -6.77 -22.89
N ILE A 211 -19.90 -6.33 -24.12
CA ILE A 211 -18.57 -6.21 -24.71
C ILE A 211 -17.70 -5.18 -23.96
N VAL A 212 -18.29 -4.10 -23.44
CA VAL A 212 -17.57 -3.08 -22.66
C VAL A 212 -17.07 -3.71 -21.35
N ALA A 213 -17.93 -4.43 -20.63
CA ALA A 213 -17.52 -5.12 -19.40
C ALA A 213 -16.40 -6.14 -19.63
N LEU A 214 -16.46 -6.90 -20.74
CA LEU A 214 -15.40 -7.83 -21.11
C LEU A 214 -14.09 -7.11 -21.48
N LYS A 215 -14.19 -5.98 -22.19
CA LYS A 215 -13.04 -5.13 -22.53
C LYS A 215 -12.38 -4.57 -21.27
N LEU A 216 -13.17 -4.12 -20.29
CA LEU A 216 -12.66 -3.66 -18.99
C LEU A 216 -11.91 -4.75 -18.24
N LEU A 217 -12.48 -5.96 -18.16
CA LEU A 217 -11.80 -7.10 -17.56
C LEU A 217 -10.49 -7.42 -18.29
N GLY A 218 -10.50 -7.38 -19.63
CA GLY A 218 -9.31 -7.58 -20.46
C GLY A 218 -8.22 -6.53 -20.20
N THR A 219 -8.58 -5.25 -20.17
CA THR A 219 -7.67 -4.14 -19.85
C THR A 219 -7.10 -4.28 -18.45
N PHE A 220 -7.94 -4.62 -17.46
CA PHE A 220 -7.48 -4.84 -16.10
C PHE A 220 -6.46 -5.99 -16.02
N LEU A 221 -6.76 -7.14 -16.62
CA LEU A 221 -5.84 -8.28 -16.63
C LEU A 221 -4.53 -7.91 -17.34
N TYR A 222 -4.60 -7.19 -18.45
CA TYR A 222 -3.43 -6.71 -19.17
C TYR A 222 -2.55 -5.80 -18.31
N LEU A 223 -3.14 -4.79 -17.66
CA LEU A 223 -2.41 -3.88 -16.78
C LEU A 223 -1.82 -4.63 -15.58
N PHE A 224 -2.60 -5.50 -14.95
CA PHE A 224 -2.16 -6.30 -13.80
C PHE A 224 -0.94 -7.18 -14.14
N PHE A 225 -1.02 -7.99 -15.20
CA PHE A 225 0.07 -8.89 -15.58
C PHE A 225 1.29 -8.12 -16.10
N SER A 226 1.09 -7.11 -16.93
CA SER A 226 2.20 -6.33 -17.51
C SER A 226 2.95 -5.53 -16.44
N SER A 227 2.25 -4.88 -15.50
CA SER A 227 2.86 -4.21 -14.34
C SER A 227 3.61 -5.17 -13.43
N THR A 228 3.03 -6.35 -13.17
CA THR A 228 3.68 -7.38 -12.35
C THR A 228 4.98 -7.85 -12.99
N ILE A 229 4.96 -8.14 -14.30
CA ILE A 229 6.15 -8.55 -15.05
C ILE A 229 7.21 -7.44 -15.02
N LEU A 230 6.83 -6.19 -15.28
CA LEU A 230 7.75 -5.06 -15.25
C LEU A 230 8.41 -4.89 -13.87
N GLY A 231 7.63 -5.02 -12.80
CA GLY A 231 8.14 -4.92 -11.42
C GLY A 231 9.13 -6.03 -11.10
N ILE A 232 8.82 -7.26 -11.51
CA ILE A 232 9.74 -8.40 -11.36
C ILE A 232 11.04 -8.16 -12.14
N LEU A 233 10.95 -7.73 -13.41
CA LEU A 233 12.11 -7.46 -14.24
C LEU A 233 12.98 -6.34 -13.66
N ALA A 234 12.38 -5.25 -13.18
CA ALA A 234 13.11 -4.15 -12.54
C ALA A 234 13.81 -4.58 -11.25
N GLY A 235 13.15 -5.38 -10.42
CA GLY A 235 13.74 -5.94 -9.19
C GLY A 235 14.91 -6.89 -9.47
N LEU A 236 14.78 -7.76 -10.47
CA LEU A 236 15.84 -8.67 -10.92
C LEU A 236 17.00 -7.90 -11.55
N LEU A 237 16.73 -6.87 -12.34
CA LEU A 237 17.73 -5.99 -12.91
C LEU A 237 18.53 -5.29 -11.80
N SER A 238 17.88 -4.79 -10.77
CA SER A 238 18.55 -4.24 -9.58
C SER A 238 19.46 -5.26 -8.90
N ALA A 239 18.97 -6.49 -8.69
CA ALA A 239 19.75 -7.56 -8.10
C ALA A 239 21.00 -7.90 -8.94
N PHE A 240 20.84 -7.97 -10.26
CA PHE A 240 21.92 -8.22 -11.21
C PHE A 240 22.95 -7.09 -11.21
N ILE A 241 22.51 -5.84 -11.26
CA ILE A 241 23.39 -4.66 -11.22
C ILE A 241 24.22 -4.65 -9.95
N ILE A 242 23.60 -4.79 -8.77
CA ILE A 242 24.30 -4.75 -7.48
C ILE A 242 25.29 -5.89 -7.35
N LYS A 243 24.92 -7.10 -7.80
CA LYS A 243 25.82 -8.25 -7.77
C LYS A 243 27.00 -8.11 -8.73
N THR A 244 26.74 -7.63 -9.95
CA THR A 244 27.75 -7.54 -11.02
C THR A 244 28.71 -6.39 -10.78
N LEU A 245 28.22 -5.23 -10.35
CA LEU A 245 29.02 -4.02 -10.34
C LEU A 245 30.15 -4.01 -9.31
N TYR A 246 30.19 -4.91 -8.31
CA TYR A 246 31.22 -5.05 -7.24
C TYR A 246 31.59 -3.78 -6.44
N PHE A 247 31.30 -2.58 -6.95
CA PHE A 247 31.51 -1.25 -6.39
C PHE A 247 30.69 -0.99 -5.12
N GLY A 248 29.58 -1.72 -4.94
CA GLY A 248 28.71 -1.60 -3.76
C GLY A 248 29.37 -2.08 -2.47
N ARG A 249 30.21 -3.13 -2.55
CA ARG A 249 30.74 -3.81 -1.35
C ARG A 249 31.68 -2.98 -0.50
N HIS A 250 32.15 -1.83 -1.00
CA HIS A 250 33.02 -0.92 -0.26
C HIS A 250 32.30 0.30 0.33
N SER A 251 31.01 0.51 0.02
CA SER A 251 30.28 1.69 0.52
C SER A 251 28.78 1.41 0.67
N THR A 252 28.34 1.38 1.92
CA THR A 252 26.92 1.22 2.31
C THR A 252 26.00 2.20 1.59
N ASP A 253 26.40 3.46 1.51
CA ASP A 253 25.58 4.54 0.96
C ASP A 253 25.22 4.32 -0.51
N ARG A 254 26.17 3.80 -1.31
CA ARG A 254 25.94 3.53 -2.74
C ARG A 254 24.98 2.36 -2.96
N GLU A 255 25.09 1.30 -2.15
CA GLU A 255 24.20 0.16 -2.22
C GLU A 255 22.75 0.57 -1.92
N VAL A 256 22.55 1.31 -0.83
CA VAL A 256 21.23 1.80 -0.40
C VAL A 256 20.65 2.78 -1.43
N ALA A 257 21.45 3.75 -1.89
CA ALA A 257 21.02 4.74 -2.89
C ALA A 257 20.60 4.09 -4.21
N LEU A 258 21.38 3.11 -4.71
CA LEU A 258 21.03 2.38 -5.93
C LEU A 258 19.72 1.60 -5.78
N MET A 259 19.46 0.98 -4.63
CA MET A 259 18.19 0.32 -4.40
C MET A 259 17.01 1.30 -4.42
N MET A 260 17.13 2.46 -3.79
CA MET A 260 16.07 3.50 -3.80
C MET A 260 15.80 4.02 -5.20
N ILE A 261 16.86 4.38 -5.94
CA ILE A 261 16.74 4.94 -7.29
C ILE A 261 16.15 3.90 -8.26
N MET A 262 16.58 2.64 -8.17
CA MET A 262 16.04 1.57 -9.02
C MET A 262 14.56 1.27 -8.70
N ALA A 263 14.16 1.35 -7.42
CA ALA A 263 12.76 1.23 -7.04
C ALA A 263 11.92 2.36 -7.63
N TYR A 264 12.38 3.61 -7.49
CA TYR A 264 11.69 4.77 -8.08
C TYR A 264 11.66 4.72 -9.61
N LEU A 265 12.75 4.29 -10.25
CA LEU A 265 12.82 4.11 -11.70
C LEU A 265 11.78 3.10 -12.19
N SER A 266 11.52 2.02 -11.43
CA SER A 266 10.48 1.05 -11.78
C SER A 266 9.08 1.66 -11.80
N TYR A 267 8.79 2.60 -10.88
CA TYR A 267 7.54 3.34 -10.86
C TYR A 267 7.43 4.27 -12.08
N MET A 268 8.45 5.10 -12.33
CA MET A 268 8.45 6.03 -13.46
C MET A 268 8.36 5.33 -14.82
N LEU A 269 9.00 4.17 -14.96
CA LEU A 269 8.92 3.38 -16.18
C LEU A 269 7.51 2.80 -16.40
N ALA A 270 6.81 2.43 -15.34
CA ALA A 270 5.42 1.99 -15.44
C ALA A 270 4.51 3.13 -15.89
N GLU A 271 4.64 4.31 -15.29
CA GLU A 271 3.86 5.50 -15.68
C GLU A 271 4.12 5.89 -17.15
N LEU A 272 5.38 5.85 -17.61
CA LEU A 272 5.73 6.10 -19.01
C LEU A 272 5.09 5.10 -19.98
N LEU A 273 4.95 3.84 -19.55
CA LEU A 273 4.32 2.77 -20.33
C LEU A 273 2.79 2.70 -20.14
N SER A 274 2.19 3.65 -19.43
CA SER A 274 0.75 3.64 -19.07
C SER A 274 0.31 2.36 -18.35
N LEU A 275 1.20 1.81 -17.53
CA LEU A 275 0.99 0.66 -16.65
C LEU A 275 0.74 1.12 -15.22
N SER A 276 0.25 0.25 -14.33
CA SER A 276 0.09 0.57 -12.90
C SER A 276 1.46 0.72 -12.22
N GLY A 277 1.85 1.94 -11.87
CA GLY A 277 3.06 2.22 -11.09
C GLY A 277 3.05 1.56 -9.70
N ILE A 278 1.91 1.58 -9.02
CA ILE A 278 1.71 1.01 -7.68
C ILE A 278 2.01 -0.49 -7.66
N LEU A 279 1.44 -1.28 -8.59
CA LEU A 279 1.73 -2.71 -8.68
C LEU A 279 3.20 -2.96 -9.06
N THR A 280 3.74 -2.17 -9.98
CA THR A 280 5.11 -2.34 -10.46
C THR A 280 6.12 -2.14 -9.33
N VAL A 281 6.03 -1.04 -8.59
CA VAL A 281 6.95 -0.75 -7.47
C VAL A 281 6.78 -1.74 -6.31
N PHE A 282 5.55 -2.22 -6.08
CA PHE A 282 5.27 -3.23 -5.07
C PHE A 282 5.99 -4.56 -5.35
N PHE A 283 5.81 -5.13 -6.55
CA PHE A 283 6.48 -6.38 -6.93
C PHE A 283 7.99 -6.19 -7.07
N CYS A 284 8.44 -5.02 -7.52
CA CYS A 284 9.85 -4.64 -7.51
C CYS A 284 10.44 -4.73 -6.08
N GLY A 285 9.76 -4.17 -5.07
CA GLY A 285 10.13 -4.25 -3.66
C GLY A 285 10.20 -5.69 -3.13
N ILE A 286 9.21 -6.52 -3.45
CA ILE A 286 9.20 -7.95 -3.07
C ILE A 286 10.43 -8.68 -3.63
N VAL A 287 10.72 -8.49 -4.92
CA VAL A 287 11.82 -9.14 -5.63
C VAL A 287 13.17 -8.63 -5.12
N MET A 288 13.32 -7.31 -4.93
CA MET A 288 14.53 -6.73 -4.34
C MET A 288 14.79 -7.26 -2.93
N SER A 289 13.75 -7.36 -2.10
CA SER A 289 13.87 -7.97 -0.78
C SER A 289 14.28 -9.44 -0.85
N HIS A 290 13.87 -10.18 -1.89
CA HIS A 290 14.21 -11.60 -2.02
C HIS A 290 15.63 -11.83 -2.54
N TYR A 291 16.05 -11.09 -3.56
CA TYR A 291 17.34 -11.30 -4.22
C TYR A 291 18.36 -10.22 -3.83
N THR A 292 18.07 -8.94 -4.11
CA THR A 292 18.99 -7.81 -3.90
C THR A 292 19.46 -7.68 -2.45
N TRP A 293 18.56 -7.85 -1.48
CA TRP A 293 18.89 -7.75 -0.05
C TRP A 293 19.97 -8.74 0.40
N HIS A 294 20.07 -9.90 -0.25
CA HIS A 294 21.12 -10.87 0.06
C HIS A 294 22.47 -10.52 -0.59
N ASN A 295 22.48 -9.70 -1.64
CA ASN A 295 23.71 -9.31 -2.36
C ASN A 295 24.48 -8.18 -1.71
N VAL A 296 23.78 -7.31 -0.96
CA VAL A 296 24.39 -6.18 -0.26
C VAL A 296 25.14 -6.61 1.00
N THR A 297 26.04 -5.75 1.48
CA THR A 297 26.81 -5.97 2.72
C THR A 297 25.91 -6.02 3.95
N GLU A 298 26.39 -6.61 5.06
CA GLU A 298 25.61 -6.71 6.31
C GLU A 298 25.22 -5.34 6.86
N SER A 299 26.16 -4.39 6.86
CA SER A 299 25.87 -2.99 7.22
C SER A 299 24.77 -2.41 6.35
N SER A 300 24.84 -2.60 5.02
CA SER A 300 23.77 -2.17 4.11
C SER A 300 22.44 -2.85 4.38
N ARG A 301 22.40 -4.13 4.76
CA ARG A 301 21.12 -4.81 5.07
C ARG A 301 20.38 -4.12 6.20
N ILE A 302 21.10 -3.73 7.25
CA ILE A 302 20.53 -3.03 8.41
C ILE A 302 20.11 -1.61 7.97
N THR A 303 21.01 -0.85 7.33
CA THR A 303 20.74 0.52 6.89
C THR A 303 19.55 0.58 5.93
N THR A 304 19.45 -0.34 4.98
CA THR A 304 18.35 -0.43 4.01
C THR A 304 17.01 -0.57 4.69
N LYS A 305 16.91 -1.47 5.68
CA LYS A 305 15.67 -1.72 6.41
C LYS A 305 15.19 -0.46 7.14
N HIS A 306 16.11 0.23 7.83
CA HIS A 306 15.77 1.46 8.54
C HIS A 306 15.52 2.64 7.61
N ALA A 307 16.30 2.81 6.54
CA ALA A 307 16.15 3.89 5.58
C ALA A 307 14.79 3.84 4.87
N PHE A 308 14.40 2.66 4.37
CA PHE A 308 13.12 2.50 3.68
C PHE A 308 11.94 2.70 4.63
N ALA A 309 12.03 2.18 5.86
CA ALA A 309 11.03 2.41 6.89
C ALA A 309 10.89 3.90 7.22
N THR A 310 12.01 4.61 7.39
CA THR A 310 12.03 6.03 7.76
C THR A 310 11.45 6.92 6.66
N ILE A 311 11.80 6.67 5.40
CA ILE A 311 11.26 7.44 4.26
C ILE A 311 9.76 7.18 4.09
N SER A 312 9.32 5.91 4.22
CA SER A 312 7.90 5.55 4.22
C SER A 312 7.15 6.29 5.32
N PHE A 313 7.68 6.27 6.54
CA PHE A 313 7.07 6.92 7.70
C PHE A 313 6.95 8.45 7.53
N ILE A 314 7.98 9.11 7.01
CA ILE A 314 7.94 10.55 6.72
C ILE A 314 6.91 10.83 5.63
N ALA A 315 6.88 10.04 4.55
CA ALA A 315 5.92 10.20 3.46
C ALA A 315 4.46 9.99 3.94
N GLU A 316 4.21 8.99 4.79
CA GLU A 316 2.90 8.76 5.42
C GLU A 316 2.48 9.94 6.29
N THR A 317 3.37 10.40 7.18
CA THR A 317 3.13 11.55 8.05
C THR A 317 2.83 12.81 7.22
N PHE A 318 3.58 13.03 6.14
CA PHE A 318 3.34 14.10 5.18
C PHE A 318 1.93 14.02 4.61
N ILE A 319 1.51 12.85 4.11
CA ILE A 319 0.20 12.66 3.50
C ILE A 319 -0.92 13.01 4.49
N PHE A 320 -0.89 12.45 5.70
CA PHE A 320 -1.95 12.69 6.69
C PHE A 320 -1.98 14.13 7.18
N LEU A 321 -0.82 14.74 7.40
CA LEU A 321 -0.73 16.16 7.75
C LEU A 321 -1.31 17.04 6.63
N TYR A 322 -0.91 16.77 5.38
CA TYR A 322 -1.32 17.53 4.21
C TYR A 322 -2.83 17.43 3.95
N VAL A 323 -3.39 16.22 4.05
CA VAL A 323 -4.85 15.98 3.99
C VAL A 323 -5.58 16.70 5.12
N GLY A 324 -5.06 16.63 6.35
CA GLY A 324 -5.68 17.29 7.50
C GLY A 324 -5.73 18.81 7.36
N MET A 325 -4.67 19.41 6.82
CA MET A 325 -4.62 20.84 6.54
C MET A 325 -5.59 21.26 5.43
N ASP A 326 -5.68 20.46 4.36
CA ASP A 326 -6.51 20.72 3.19
C ASP A 326 -8.03 20.63 3.47
N ALA A 327 -8.42 19.86 4.49
CA ALA A 327 -9.82 19.69 4.91
C ALA A 327 -10.52 20.98 5.35
N PHE A 328 -9.76 21.99 5.81
CA PHE A 328 -10.29 23.28 6.25
C PHE A 328 -10.19 24.40 5.22
N ASP A 329 -9.96 24.10 3.93
CA ASP A 329 -9.96 25.15 2.90
C ASP A 329 -11.37 25.76 2.72
N ILE A 330 -11.54 26.99 3.23
CA ILE A 330 -12.80 27.72 3.25
C ILE A 330 -13.37 27.98 1.86
N ASN A 331 -12.53 28.03 0.82
CA ASN A 331 -13.01 28.24 -0.54
C ASN A 331 -13.85 27.05 -1.03
N LYS A 332 -13.50 25.82 -0.59
CA LYS A 332 -14.23 24.60 -0.92
C LYS A 332 -15.56 24.53 -0.16
N TRP A 333 -15.53 24.87 1.13
CA TRP A 333 -16.73 24.92 1.97
C TRP A 333 -17.71 26.03 1.55
N LYS A 334 -17.19 27.17 1.10
CA LYS A 334 -18.01 28.32 0.66
C LYS A 334 -18.54 28.14 -0.77
N ALA A 335 -17.81 27.44 -1.63
CA ALA A 335 -18.28 27.04 -2.96
C ALA A 335 -19.34 25.93 -2.88
N SER A 336 -19.27 25.04 -1.89
CA SER A 336 -20.31 24.06 -1.56
C SER A 336 -21.49 24.73 -0.82
N SER A 337 -22.11 25.77 -1.39
CA SER A 337 -23.25 26.55 -0.85
C SER A 337 -24.48 25.72 -0.40
N ALA A 338 -24.42 24.40 -0.53
CA ALA A 338 -25.36 23.43 0.01
C ALA A 338 -25.47 23.55 1.55
N SER A 339 -26.69 23.35 2.06
CA SER A 339 -26.98 23.32 3.50
C SER A 339 -26.03 22.35 4.21
N ALA A 340 -25.51 22.72 5.39
CA ALA A 340 -24.69 21.80 6.20
C ALA A 340 -25.41 20.45 6.44
N GLY A 341 -26.75 20.45 6.47
CA GLY A 341 -27.56 19.24 6.55
C GLY A 341 -27.45 18.33 5.33
N THR A 342 -27.33 18.85 4.10
CA THR A 342 -27.19 18.04 2.88
C THR A 342 -25.79 17.46 2.75
N SER A 343 -24.73 18.20 3.09
CA SER A 343 -23.36 17.66 3.12
C SER A 343 -23.24 16.50 4.13
N ILE A 344 -23.77 16.67 5.35
CA ILE A 344 -23.80 15.60 6.36
C ILE A 344 -24.61 14.39 5.87
N ALA A 345 -25.76 14.62 5.22
CA ALA A 345 -26.59 13.54 4.69
C ALA A 345 -25.85 12.75 3.59
N VAL A 346 -25.15 13.43 2.68
CA VAL A 346 -24.36 12.79 1.62
C VAL A 346 -23.18 12.03 2.21
N SER A 347 -22.38 12.63 3.09
CA SER A 347 -21.27 11.95 3.77
C SER A 347 -21.73 10.72 4.57
N SER A 348 -22.82 10.85 5.33
CA SER A 348 -23.39 9.72 6.10
C SER A 348 -23.86 8.60 5.17
N THR A 349 -24.42 8.96 4.00
CA THR A 349 -24.86 8.00 3.00
C THR A 349 -23.67 7.27 2.37
N LEU A 350 -22.62 8.01 1.99
CA LEU A 350 -21.38 7.42 1.45
C LEU A 350 -20.71 6.49 2.47
N LEU A 351 -20.64 6.89 3.74
CA LEU A 351 -20.10 6.06 4.80
C LEU A 351 -20.93 4.77 4.99
N ALA A 352 -22.26 4.87 4.97
CA ALA A 352 -23.14 3.71 5.04
C ALA A 352 -22.95 2.76 3.85
N LEU A 353 -22.83 3.31 2.64
CA LEU A 353 -22.55 2.54 1.43
C LEU A 353 -21.19 1.83 1.49
N VAL A 354 -20.17 2.48 2.05
CA VAL A 354 -18.85 1.86 2.28
C VAL A 354 -18.95 0.69 3.26
N LEU A 355 -19.67 0.86 4.39
CA LEU A 355 -19.86 -0.19 5.40
C LEU A 355 -20.57 -1.41 4.82
N VAL A 356 -21.68 -1.17 4.11
CA VAL A 356 -22.51 -2.22 3.51
C VAL A 356 -21.79 -2.87 2.33
N GLY A 357 -21.20 -2.07 1.44
CA GLY A 357 -20.44 -2.54 0.28
C GLY A 357 -19.32 -3.48 0.71
N ARG A 358 -18.57 -3.12 1.76
CA ARG A 358 -17.52 -3.98 2.30
C ARG A 358 -18.06 -5.25 2.95
N ALA A 359 -19.13 -5.17 3.74
CA ALA A 359 -19.74 -6.35 4.34
C ALA A 359 -20.25 -7.35 3.27
N ALA A 360 -20.83 -6.81 2.20
CA ALA A 360 -21.42 -7.59 1.12
C ALA A 360 -20.41 -8.44 0.33
N PHE A 361 -19.12 -8.07 0.28
CA PHE A 361 -18.10 -8.92 -0.32
C PHE A 361 -17.31 -9.72 0.72
N VAL A 362 -16.97 -9.14 1.89
CA VAL A 362 -16.07 -9.80 2.84
C VAL A 362 -16.66 -11.12 3.36
N TYR A 363 -17.90 -11.12 3.85
CA TYR A 363 -18.50 -12.32 4.44
C TYR A 363 -18.81 -13.40 3.39
N PRO A 364 -19.46 -13.10 2.24
CA PRO A 364 -19.75 -14.12 1.25
C PRO A 364 -18.48 -14.70 0.61
N LEU A 365 -17.49 -13.87 0.31
CA LEU A 365 -16.24 -14.33 -0.30
C LEU A 365 -15.40 -15.15 0.68
N ALA A 366 -15.34 -14.75 1.96
CA ALA A 366 -14.70 -15.57 2.99
C ALA A 366 -15.38 -16.93 3.15
N ASN A 367 -16.72 -16.97 3.13
CA ASN A 367 -17.47 -18.23 3.19
C ASN A 367 -17.21 -19.09 1.95
N PHE A 368 -17.20 -18.50 0.76
CA PHE A 368 -16.88 -19.18 -0.50
C PHE A 368 -15.48 -19.80 -0.48
N ILE A 369 -14.48 -19.04 -0.02
CA ILE A 369 -13.11 -19.54 0.15
C ILE A 369 -13.06 -20.68 1.18
N ASN A 370 -13.80 -20.56 2.28
CA ASN A 370 -13.90 -21.61 3.29
C ASN A 370 -14.56 -22.90 2.78
N CYS A 371 -15.47 -22.80 1.79
CA CYS A 371 -16.09 -23.95 1.13
C CYS A 371 -15.12 -24.66 0.17
N ILE A 372 -14.33 -23.90 -0.59
CA ILE A 372 -13.34 -24.45 -1.55
C ILE A 372 -12.17 -25.11 -0.82
N ARG A 373 -11.85 -24.63 0.38
CA ARG A 373 -10.66 -25.05 1.11
C ARG A 373 -10.86 -26.43 1.75
N ASN A 374 -9.96 -27.36 1.39
CA ASN A 374 -9.91 -28.71 1.99
C ASN A 374 -9.69 -28.66 3.51
N ARG A 375 -10.21 -29.67 4.23
CA ARG A 375 -10.24 -29.78 5.71
C ARG A 375 -8.87 -29.64 6.41
N SER A 376 -7.75 -29.78 5.69
CA SER A 376 -6.39 -29.74 6.24
C SER A 376 -5.82 -28.33 6.43
N SER A 377 -6.55 -27.27 6.07
CA SER A 377 -6.04 -25.90 6.11
C SER A 377 -6.95 -25.02 6.97
N SER A 378 -6.37 -24.31 7.94
CA SER A 378 -7.04 -23.46 8.97
C SER A 378 -8.10 -22.47 8.44
N LYS A 379 -9.39 -22.84 8.48
CA LYS A 379 -10.50 -22.00 8.00
C LYS A 379 -10.43 -20.55 8.52
N ILE A 380 -10.90 -19.61 7.70
CA ILE A 380 -11.02 -18.19 8.09
C ILE A 380 -12.18 -18.09 9.08
N GLU A 381 -11.86 -17.91 10.36
CA GLU A 381 -12.86 -17.81 11.42
C GLU A 381 -13.71 -16.55 11.27
N PHE A 382 -14.94 -16.58 11.79
CA PHE A 382 -15.84 -15.41 11.75
C PHE A 382 -15.21 -14.16 12.41
N ARG A 383 -14.40 -14.33 13.46
CA ARG A 383 -13.66 -13.23 14.11
C ARG A 383 -12.64 -12.61 13.16
N GLN A 384 -11.91 -13.44 12.41
CA GLN A 384 -10.97 -12.97 11.40
C GLN A 384 -11.70 -12.25 10.26
N GLN A 385 -12.88 -12.74 9.85
CA GLN A 385 -13.72 -12.06 8.86
C GLN A 385 -14.19 -10.69 9.34
N PHE A 386 -14.61 -10.58 10.61
CA PHE A 386 -14.97 -9.31 11.21
C PHE A 386 -13.79 -8.34 11.25
N ILE A 387 -12.59 -8.80 11.64
CA ILE A 387 -11.38 -7.98 11.63
C ILE A 387 -11.05 -7.53 10.20
N MET A 388 -11.13 -8.41 9.20
CA MET A 388 -10.89 -8.05 7.79
C MET A 388 -11.92 -7.05 7.25
N TRP A 389 -13.19 -7.18 7.65
CA TRP A 389 -14.24 -6.21 7.33
C TRP A 389 -13.91 -4.86 7.97
N TRP A 390 -13.65 -4.83 9.28
CA TRP A 390 -13.34 -3.62 10.04
C TRP A 390 -12.08 -2.90 9.54
N ALA A 391 -11.00 -3.66 9.35
CA ALA A 391 -9.68 -3.21 8.92
C ALA A 391 -9.75 -2.26 7.72
N GLY A 392 -10.27 -2.72 6.58
CA GLY A 392 -10.34 -1.84 5.39
C GLY A 392 -11.62 -1.02 5.29
N LEU A 393 -12.28 -0.69 6.40
CA LEU A 393 -13.20 0.46 6.42
C LEU A 393 -12.42 1.77 6.37
N MET A 394 -11.15 1.77 6.75
CA MET A 394 -10.28 2.95 6.64
C MET A 394 -10.11 3.32 5.17
N ARG A 395 -10.46 4.56 4.84
CA ARG A 395 -10.18 5.17 3.53
C ARG A 395 -8.93 6.04 3.66
N GLY A 396 -8.23 6.18 2.55
CA GLY A 396 -6.88 6.75 2.55
C GLY A 396 -6.73 7.90 1.59
N ALA A 397 -5.49 8.35 1.44
CA ALA A 397 -5.16 9.46 0.57
C ALA A 397 -5.37 9.16 -0.93
N VAL A 398 -5.33 7.89 -1.35
CA VAL A 398 -5.68 7.49 -2.73
C VAL A 398 -7.13 7.89 -3.06
N THR A 399 -8.07 7.70 -2.12
CA THR A 399 -9.47 8.11 -2.26
C THR A 399 -9.59 9.63 -2.45
N ILE A 400 -8.79 10.41 -1.72
CA ILE A 400 -8.77 11.87 -1.83
C ILE A 400 -8.18 12.31 -3.16
N ALA A 401 -7.04 11.76 -3.56
CA ALA A 401 -6.37 12.09 -4.82
C ALA A 401 -7.28 11.84 -6.03
N LEU A 402 -7.97 10.68 -6.08
CA LEU A 402 -8.90 10.38 -7.16
C LEU A 402 -10.15 11.28 -7.15
N SER A 403 -10.62 11.69 -5.97
CA SER A 403 -11.72 12.67 -5.86
C SER A 403 -11.32 14.02 -6.44
N TYR A 404 -10.09 14.49 -6.16
CA TYR A 404 -9.58 15.73 -6.76
C TYR A 404 -9.44 15.60 -8.28
N ASN A 405 -8.89 14.48 -8.75
CA ASN A 405 -8.72 14.23 -10.18
C ASN A 405 -10.03 14.38 -10.96
N LYS A 406 -11.13 13.79 -10.45
CA LYS A 406 -12.44 13.82 -11.13
C LYS A 406 -13.13 15.17 -11.00
N PHE A 407 -13.26 15.68 -9.78
CA PHE A 407 -14.16 16.80 -9.49
C PHE A 407 -13.47 18.18 -9.56
N SER A 408 -12.13 18.24 -9.58
CA SER A 408 -11.41 19.50 -9.77
C SER A 408 -11.14 19.80 -11.24
N ASN A 409 -11.05 18.78 -12.12
CA ASN A 409 -10.69 18.94 -13.53
C ASN A 409 -11.90 18.97 -14.48
N SER A 410 -13.12 18.66 -14.01
CA SER A 410 -14.31 18.72 -14.86
C SER A 410 -14.83 20.16 -14.99
N GLU A 411 -14.45 20.82 -16.07
CA GLU A 411 -14.95 22.15 -16.46
C GLU A 411 -16.48 22.17 -16.69
N ASP A 412 -17.10 20.99 -16.94
CA ASP A 412 -18.50 20.84 -17.34
C ASP A 412 -19.49 20.55 -16.18
N THR A 413 -19.02 20.24 -14.98
CA THR A 413 -19.89 19.95 -13.82
C THR A 413 -20.21 21.21 -13.01
N ASN A 414 -21.42 21.32 -12.46
CA ASN A 414 -21.76 22.37 -11.51
C ASN A 414 -20.72 22.42 -10.38
N ILE A 415 -20.06 23.58 -10.23
CA ILE A 415 -18.98 23.81 -9.25
C ILE A 415 -19.43 23.45 -7.82
N GLU A 416 -20.70 23.69 -7.50
CA GLU A 416 -21.27 23.41 -6.17
C GLU A 416 -21.35 21.91 -5.86
N ASP A 417 -21.74 21.08 -6.83
CA ASP A 417 -21.88 19.63 -6.64
C ASP A 417 -20.52 18.94 -6.57
N SER A 418 -19.57 19.37 -7.41
CA SER A 418 -18.19 18.89 -7.38
C SER A 418 -17.50 19.25 -6.06
N ALA A 419 -17.70 20.46 -5.55
CA ALA A 419 -17.23 20.84 -4.22
C ALA A 419 -17.91 20.03 -3.11
N LEU A 420 -19.21 19.75 -3.21
CA LEU A 420 -19.93 18.89 -2.28
C LEU A 420 -19.37 17.47 -2.26
N MET A 421 -19.04 16.90 -3.42
CA MET A 421 -18.49 15.55 -3.52
C MET A 421 -17.07 15.45 -2.93
N ILE A 422 -16.20 16.42 -3.21
CA ILE A 422 -14.86 16.48 -2.62
C ILE A 422 -14.95 16.61 -1.10
N THR A 423 -15.71 17.58 -0.59
CA THR A 423 -15.88 17.80 0.85
C THR A 423 -16.49 16.58 1.55
N SER A 424 -17.49 15.95 0.92
CA SER A 424 -18.10 14.74 1.47
C SER A 424 -17.12 13.57 1.54
N THR A 425 -16.26 13.42 0.53
CA THR A 425 -15.22 12.39 0.49
C THR A 425 -14.15 12.62 1.55
N ILE A 426 -13.71 13.86 1.74
CA ILE A 426 -12.78 14.23 2.82
C ILE A 426 -13.40 13.90 4.19
N ILE A 427 -14.66 14.24 4.43
CA ILE A 427 -15.36 13.91 5.67
C ILE A 427 -15.39 12.39 5.91
N VAL A 428 -15.69 11.60 4.87
CA VAL A 428 -15.69 10.13 4.97
C VAL A 428 -14.29 9.60 5.31
N VAL A 429 -13.25 10.11 4.65
CA VAL A 429 -11.87 9.70 4.91
C VAL A 429 -11.47 10.05 6.33
N LEU A 430 -11.61 11.32 6.75
CA LEU A 430 -11.31 11.78 8.10
C LEU A 430 -12.04 10.97 9.17
N PHE A 431 -13.36 10.78 9.00
CA PHE A 431 -14.16 10.01 9.95
C PHE A 431 -13.69 8.56 10.00
N SER A 432 -13.48 7.92 8.85
CA SER A 432 -13.07 6.52 8.78
C SER A 432 -11.70 6.29 9.42
N THR A 433 -10.71 7.15 9.14
CA THR A 433 -9.35 7.03 9.68
C THR A 433 -9.32 7.31 11.18
N VAL A 434 -9.98 8.36 11.65
CA VAL A 434 -9.95 8.72 13.09
C VAL A 434 -10.78 7.73 13.90
N VAL A 435 -12.03 7.46 13.51
CA VAL A 435 -12.94 6.64 14.32
C VAL A 435 -12.58 5.16 14.22
N PHE A 436 -12.48 4.61 13.00
CA PHE A 436 -12.15 3.19 12.87
C PHE A 436 -10.69 2.93 13.27
N GLY A 437 -9.75 3.83 12.96
CA GLY A 437 -8.36 3.74 13.41
C GLY A 437 -8.21 3.63 14.92
N SER A 438 -8.81 4.57 15.66
CA SER A 438 -8.71 4.60 17.14
C SER A 438 -9.32 3.36 17.80
N ILE A 439 -10.38 2.81 17.21
CA ILE A 439 -11.09 1.63 17.74
C ILE A 439 -10.41 0.31 17.30
N THR A 440 -9.58 0.32 16.25
CA THR A 440 -8.99 -0.92 15.70
C THR A 440 -8.07 -1.62 16.71
N LYS A 441 -7.20 -0.87 17.39
CA LYS A 441 -6.27 -1.44 18.39
C LYS A 441 -7.00 -2.12 19.56
N PRO A 442 -7.93 -1.46 20.27
CA PRO A 442 -8.67 -2.11 21.35
C PRO A 442 -9.57 -3.24 20.85
N LEU A 443 -10.11 -3.14 19.62
CA LEU A 443 -10.91 -4.20 19.03
C LEU A 443 -10.10 -5.48 18.78
N ILE A 444 -8.91 -5.35 18.18
CA ILE A 444 -8.01 -6.47 17.89
C ILE A 444 -7.57 -7.13 19.19
N GLU A 445 -7.14 -6.35 20.18
CA GLU A 445 -6.78 -6.84 21.51
C GLU A 445 -7.95 -7.57 22.18
N ALA A 446 -9.17 -7.02 22.13
CA ALA A 446 -10.36 -7.66 22.71
C ALA A 446 -10.74 -8.98 22.02
N MET A 447 -10.58 -9.06 20.70
CA MET A 447 -10.99 -10.22 19.89
C MET A 447 -9.94 -11.35 19.88
N LEU A 448 -8.65 -11.00 19.97
CA LEU A 448 -7.52 -11.95 19.94
C LEU A 448 -7.04 -12.35 21.35
N LEU A 449 -6.85 -11.40 22.29
CA LEU A 449 -6.25 -11.70 23.60
C LEU A 449 -7.22 -12.43 24.55
N ARG A 450 -8.54 -12.37 24.33
CA ARG A 450 -9.51 -13.04 25.21
C ARG A 450 -9.40 -14.58 25.18
N HIS A 451 -8.60 -15.17 24.29
CA HIS A 451 -8.38 -16.62 24.21
C HIS A 451 -6.91 -17.04 24.40
N ALA A 452 -5.99 -16.11 24.63
CA ALA A 452 -4.66 -16.42 25.18
C ALA A 452 -4.73 -16.57 26.71
N LYS A 453 -5.65 -17.41 27.23
CA LYS A 453 -5.49 -17.94 28.59
C LYS A 453 -4.56 -19.15 28.49
N PRO A 454 -3.52 -19.26 29.32
CA PRO A 454 -2.57 -20.34 29.23
C PRO A 454 -3.25 -21.61 29.74
N ASN A 455 -3.69 -22.47 28.83
CA ASN A 455 -3.81 -23.87 29.18
C ASN A 455 -2.38 -24.40 29.26
N VAL A 456 -1.78 -24.29 30.44
CA VAL A 456 -0.66 -25.16 30.83
C VAL A 456 -1.23 -26.57 30.80
N SER A 457 -1.02 -27.24 29.67
CA SER A 457 -1.08 -28.67 29.56
C SER A 457 0.24 -29.04 28.95
N ASP A 458 1.14 -29.56 29.80
CA ASP A 458 2.35 -30.26 29.41
C ASP A 458 1.96 -31.41 28.48
N ALA A 459 1.90 -31.11 27.19
CA ALA A 459 1.91 -32.05 26.11
C ALA A 459 2.82 -31.42 25.08
N ALA A 460 4.05 -31.92 25.02
CA ALA A 460 5.04 -31.55 24.01
C ALA A 460 4.34 -31.40 22.66
N ASP A 461 4.41 -30.19 22.08
CA ASP A 461 4.01 -29.92 20.71
C ASP A 461 4.87 -30.80 19.80
N ILE A 462 4.37 -32.01 19.52
CA ILE A 462 4.91 -32.87 18.47
C ILE A 462 4.67 -32.09 17.18
N PRO A 463 5.72 -31.70 16.42
CA PRO A 463 5.54 -31.04 15.15
C PRO A 463 4.60 -31.87 14.30
N SER A 464 3.67 -31.21 13.61
CA SER A 464 2.82 -31.89 12.63
C SER A 464 3.69 -32.75 11.72
N LEU A 465 3.22 -33.95 11.35
CA LEU A 465 3.97 -34.89 10.49
C LEU A 465 4.42 -34.23 9.16
N GLU A 466 3.76 -33.13 8.78
CA GLU A 466 4.10 -32.22 7.69
C GLU A 466 5.35 -31.37 7.99
N ASP A 467 5.46 -30.74 9.17
CA ASP A 467 6.62 -29.94 9.58
C ASP A 467 7.85 -30.80 9.85
N LEU A 468 7.66 -32.00 10.41
CA LEU A 468 8.73 -32.99 10.58
C LEU A 468 9.23 -33.49 9.22
N ARG A 469 8.36 -33.64 8.22
CA ARG A 469 8.77 -33.93 6.83
C ARG A 469 9.51 -32.78 6.17
N ILE A 470 9.14 -31.53 6.48
CA ILE A 470 9.86 -30.35 5.99
C ILE A 470 11.28 -30.33 6.57
N LEU A 471 11.43 -30.59 7.87
CA LEU A 471 12.72 -30.70 8.55
C LEU A 471 13.59 -31.88 8.04
N PHE A 472 12.98 -33.05 7.80
CA PHE A 472 13.72 -34.21 7.28
C PHE A 472 14.21 -34.05 5.84
N VAL A 473 13.53 -33.21 5.03
CA VAL A 473 13.98 -32.89 3.66
C VAL A 473 15.00 -31.74 3.68
N GLU A 474 14.99 -30.89 4.70
CA GLU A 474 15.93 -29.77 4.87
C GLU A 474 17.37 -30.22 5.21
N ASN A 475 17.54 -31.41 5.81
CA ASN A 475 18.85 -31.96 6.23
C ASN A 475 19.47 -33.01 5.29
N GLY A 476 18.93 -33.22 4.08
CA GLY A 476 19.42 -34.22 3.14
C GLY A 476 20.58 -33.75 2.26
N GLU A 477 21.80 -33.65 2.80
CA GLU A 477 23.00 -33.80 1.97
C GLU A 477 23.13 -35.26 1.50
N PRO A 478 23.66 -35.54 0.30
CA PRO A 478 23.69 -36.89 -0.25
C PRO A 478 24.81 -37.68 0.44
N SER A 479 24.48 -38.38 1.52
CA SER A 479 25.35 -39.42 2.06
C SER A 479 25.05 -40.73 1.35
N ASP A 480 26.03 -41.18 0.57
CA ASP A 480 26.12 -42.50 -0.02
C ASP A 480 26.03 -43.57 1.09
N LEU A 481 24.88 -44.22 1.24
CA LEU A 481 24.81 -45.53 1.89
C LEU A 481 23.82 -46.46 1.20
N ARG A 482 24.43 -47.54 0.70
CA ARG A 482 23.92 -48.68 -0.05
C ARG A 482 22.94 -49.49 0.82
N GLY A 483 21.69 -49.67 0.37
CA GLY A 483 20.75 -50.58 1.03
C GLY A 483 19.36 -50.63 0.38
N ASN A 484 19.03 -51.77 -0.22
CA ASN A 484 17.78 -52.12 -0.91
C ASN A 484 16.48 -51.60 -0.27
N GLN A 485 15.75 -50.73 -0.99
CA GLN A 485 14.29 -50.62 -0.92
C GLN A 485 13.71 -50.41 -2.33
N PRO A 486 12.52 -50.95 -2.65
CA PRO A 486 11.98 -50.91 -4.00
C PRO A 486 11.62 -49.47 -4.38
N ALA A 487 11.99 -49.10 -5.62
CA ALA A 487 11.79 -47.78 -6.18
C ALA A 487 10.32 -47.32 -6.06
N ALA A 488 10.08 -46.26 -5.29
CA ALA A 488 8.80 -45.55 -5.32
C ALA A 488 8.54 -45.06 -6.76
N PRO A 489 7.33 -45.21 -7.32
CA PRO A 489 7.05 -44.80 -8.69
C PRO A 489 7.19 -43.28 -8.77
N LYS A 490 7.95 -42.80 -9.76
CA LYS A 490 8.02 -41.37 -10.15
C LYS A 490 6.60 -40.91 -10.50
N ARG A 491 5.86 -40.38 -9.51
CA ARG A 491 4.54 -39.79 -9.71
C ARG A 491 4.70 -38.64 -10.70
N SER A 492 3.93 -38.64 -11.79
CA SER A 492 4.00 -37.63 -12.84
C SER A 492 3.68 -36.23 -12.27
N SER A 493 4.51 -35.24 -12.62
CA SER A 493 4.43 -33.84 -12.15
C SER A 493 3.01 -33.25 -12.25
N LEU A 494 2.28 -33.59 -13.32
CA LEU A 494 0.91 -33.12 -13.56
C LEU A 494 -0.12 -33.65 -12.57
N ARG A 495 0.02 -34.91 -12.10
CA ARG A 495 -0.93 -35.50 -11.14
C ARG A 495 -0.70 -34.95 -9.73
N LEU A 496 0.54 -34.58 -9.42
CA LEU A 496 0.93 -33.91 -8.19
C LEU A 496 0.42 -32.46 -8.15
N LEU A 497 0.53 -31.74 -9.28
CA LEU A 497 -0.03 -30.38 -9.44
C LEU A 497 -1.56 -30.36 -9.24
N LEU A 498 -2.29 -31.34 -9.77
CA LEU A 498 -3.74 -31.42 -9.63
C LEU A 498 -4.19 -31.74 -8.20
N THR A 499 -3.40 -32.52 -7.46
CA THR A 499 -3.78 -33.00 -6.12
C THR A 499 -3.30 -32.05 -5.01
N TYR A 500 -2.16 -31.39 -5.20
CA TYR A 500 -1.56 -30.42 -4.27
C TYR A 500 -0.89 -29.26 -5.05
N PRO A 501 -1.66 -28.31 -5.57
CA PRO A 501 -1.15 -27.27 -6.48
C PRO A 501 -0.13 -26.35 -5.81
N THR A 502 -0.37 -25.95 -4.56
CA THR A 502 0.51 -25.02 -3.83
C THR A 502 1.85 -25.63 -3.45
N TRP A 503 1.88 -26.90 -3.02
CA TRP A 503 3.11 -27.61 -2.66
C TRP A 503 3.96 -27.92 -3.89
N THR A 504 3.34 -28.42 -4.96
CA THR A 504 4.03 -28.76 -6.20
C THR A 504 4.61 -27.52 -6.87
N ALA A 505 3.85 -26.41 -6.91
CA ALA A 505 4.34 -25.14 -7.44
C ALA A 505 5.52 -24.59 -6.61
N HIS A 506 5.44 -24.66 -5.27
CA HIS A 506 6.54 -24.23 -4.41
C HIS A 506 7.80 -25.08 -4.59
N TYR A 507 7.66 -26.41 -4.69
CA TYR A 507 8.77 -27.32 -4.94
C TYR A 507 9.44 -27.06 -6.31
N LEU A 508 8.62 -26.92 -7.36
CA LEU A 508 9.12 -26.61 -8.71
C LEU A 508 9.80 -25.24 -8.76
N TRP A 509 9.18 -24.24 -8.13
CA TRP A 509 9.75 -22.90 -8.01
C TRP A 509 11.09 -22.93 -7.28
N ARG A 510 11.17 -23.63 -6.14
CA ARG A 510 12.42 -23.71 -5.36
C ARG A 510 13.54 -24.38 -6.14
N ASN A 511 13.25 -25.45 -6.86
CA ASN A 511 14.25 -26.11 -7.70
C ASN A 511 14.71 -25.22 -8.87
N PHE A 512 13.81 -24.45 -9.47
CA PHE A 512 14.16 -23.44 -10.48
C PHE A 512 14.98 -22.29 -9.89
N ASP A 513 14.55 -21.79 -8.72
CA ASP A 513 15.18 -20.70 -7.99
C ASP A 513 16.62 -21.05 -7.58
N ASP A 514 16.82 -22.22 -6.98
CA ASP A 514 18.14 -22.71 -6.56
C ASP A 514 19.06 -23.01 -7.76
N ARG A 515 18.53 -23.43 -8.92
CA ARG A 515 19.34 -23.71 -10.12
C ARG A 515 19.69 -22.49 -10.96
N PHE A 516 18.76 -21.53 -11.11
CA PHE A 516 18.90 -20.46 -12.10
C PHE A 516 18.86 -19.08 -11.47
N MET A 517 17.89 -18.81 -10.58
CA MET A 517 17.68 -17.46 -10.08
C MET A 517 18.71 -17.06 -9.03
N ARG A 518 18.94 -17.86 -7.99
CA ARG A 518 19.93 -17.54 -6.94
C ARG A 518 21.38 -17.50 -7.45
N PRO A 519 21.82 -18.40 -8.34
CA PRO A 519 23.16 -18.30 -8.89
C PRO A 519 23.38 -17.07 -9.77
N VAL A 520 22.34 -16.51 -10.41
CA VAL A 520 22.44 -15.32 -11.28
C VAL A 520 22.18 -14.04 -10.51
N PHE A 521 21.08 -13.96 -9.78
CA PHE A 521 20.62 -12.76 -9.07
C PHE A 521 20.96 -12.74 -7.58
N GLY A 522 21.56 -13.80 -7.04
CA GLY A 522 21.95 -13.90 -5.64
C GLY A 522 20.85 -14.44 -4.72
N GLY A 523 21.18 -14.74 -3.46
CA GLY A 523 20.23 -15.33 -2.51
C GLY A 523 20.91 -15.98 -1.31
N ARG A 524 20.11 -16.35 -0.29
CA ARG A 524 20.60 -17.00 0.93
C ARG A 524 21.43 -18.24 0.58
N GLY A 525 22.71 -18.26 1.00
CA GLY A 525 23.65 -19.36 0.77
C GLY A 525 24.45 -19.32 -0.54
N PHE A 526 24.13 -18.42 -1.48
CA PHE A 526 24.80 -18.32 -2.79
C PHE A 526 25.68 -17.06 -2.95
N VAL A 527 25.77 -16.25 -1.91
CA VAL A 527 26.65 -15.10 -1.86
C VAL A 527 27.87 -15.49 -1.02
N PRO A 528 29.10 -15.44 -1.57
CA PRO A 528 30.29 -15.82 -0.82
C PRO A 528 30.43 -14.95 0.43
N PHE A 529 30.62 -15.59 1.58
CA PHE A 529 31.04 -14.92 2.80
C PHE A 529 32.45 -14.39 2.57
N VAL A 530 32.60 -13.06 2.53
CA VAL A 530 33.91 -12.42 2.39
C VAL A 530 34.33 -11.96 3.77
N SER A 531 35.31 -12.65 4.35
CA SER A 531 36.01 -12.26 5.58
C SER A 531 36.74 -10.93 5.34
N GLY A 532 36.13 -9.82 5.73
CA GLY A 532 36.68 -8.48 5.46
C GLY A 532 35.84 -7.31 5.96
N SER A 533 35.18 -7.43 7.11
CA SER A 533 34.71 -6.27 7.88
C SER A 533 35.50 -6.23 9.20
N PRO A 534 36.11 -5.10 9.59
CA PRO A 534 36.86 -5.03 10.83
C PRO A 534 35.85 -4.91 11.98
N THR A 535 35.62 -6.00 12.72
CA THR A 535 35.25 -5.91 14.14
C THR A 535 35.43 -7.26 14.84
N SER A 536 36.24 -7.21 15.91
CA SER A 536 36.26 -8.13 17.06
C SER A 536 36.47 -9.62 16.81
N ALA A 537 37.68 -9.97 16.37
CA ALA A 537 38.30 -11.26 16.71
C ALA A 537 39.37 -11.00 17.79
N ALA A 538 38.93 -10.77 19.01
CA ALA A 538 39.77 -10.77 20.22
C ALA A 538 38.84 -10.96 21.41
N ASP A 539 38.47 -12.22 21.68
CA ASP A 539 38.23 -12.78 23.02
C ASP A 539 37.60 -14.16 22.85
N GLU A 540 38.44 -15.15 22.50
CA GLU A 540 38.17 -16.56 22.81
C GLU A 540 39.44 -17.40 22.55
N THR A 541 40.57 -17.01 23.15
CA THR A 541 41.71 -17.93 23.36
C THR A 541 42.55 -17.50 24.57
N SER A 542 42.05 -17.78 25.79
CA SER A 542 42.92 -18.17 26.91
C SER A 542 42.09 -18.77 28.04
N GLY A 543 42.43 -19.99 28.45
CA GLY A 543 41.79 -20.65 29.59
C GLY A 543 41.78 -22.17 29.49
N THR A 544 42.98 -22.76 29.52
CA THR A 544 43.20 -24.10 30.10
C THR A 544 42.67 -24.19 31.52
#